data_AF-A0A061HI17-F1
#
_entry.id   AF-A0A061HI17-F1
#
_cell.length_a   1.000
_cell.length_b   1.000
_cell.length_c   1.000
_cell.angle_alpha   90.00
_cell.angle_beta   90.00
_cell.angle_gamma   90.00
#
_symmetry.space_group_name_H-M   'P 1'
#
loop_
_entity.id
_entity.type
_entity.pdbx_description
1 polymer ?
#
loop_
_entity_poly.entity_id
_entity_poly.type
_entity_poly.pdbx_seq_one_letter_code
_entity_poly.pdbx_strand_id
1 'polypeptide(L)'
;MNEKERPTKRLRCSNSTGSDKVPKDEKGHAKKLDLYGLERASGDEGELDDDEPSANHRTTDLENALPTIPTDVETIRHYEALRGDESFPEELKRLRDSETWVKGESSIYVDAFNLALKTVLEEEHHLFTAQELEVFACWRSLDFGAQYLSTALWHRVRALRYGEDISNLPSAIESLQRFQTLSQVSEKPSSSKAGLPDLEELDLDGGFTWADSSTTAITTMEEAASLLSLDELKLVSREAKVSGRNKAELLRALAKMSKSQSALCWRDSKELESKSPHSPKFNKSNGLATEGLEVTPEQYFYQKIMTILGPCIRLSQPILRLFERVHLVFYRSTEWTDKSLTTVILARISRQRFPRYIVCRTANVFSSRSDLLEYESALKQQYRLVQILEKNGRLSDSEQEESLTILEQVYPRWRRLVEVEEKREASIIEGERGAYLRRFSPAWVYTRIIHKILSVLGRRKDYDREYSIITELLEQTLFHTARRGVWYQRKALLEEHYLFKIRPASGISDINSLKKYWKRMALQT
;
A
#
# COMPACT_ATOMS: atom_id res chain seq x y z
N MET A 1 -47.64 -37.47 -32.77
CA MET A 1 -46.94 -38.76 -32.55
C MET A 1 -45.47 -38.44 -32.38
N ASN A 2 -44.83 -39.05 -31.37
CA ASN A 2 -43.42 -39.49 -31.26
C ASN A 2 -42.28 -38.58 -31.77
N GLU A 3 -41.16 -38.39 -31.07
CA GLU A 3 -40.78 -38.74 -29.68
C GLU A 3 -39.56 -37.89 -29.27
N LYS A 4 -39.22 -37.88 -27.98
CA LYS A 4 -38.01 -37.21 -27.49
C LYS A 4 -36.78 -38.08 -27.77
N GLU A 5 -35.62 -37.47 -28.02
CA GLU A 5 -34.41 -37.87 -27.28
C GLU A 5 -33.32 -36.78 -27.24
N ARG A 6 -32.57 -36.75 -26.13
CA ARG A 6 -31.37 -35.92 -25.91
C ARG A 6 -30.18 -36.85 -25.71
N PRO A 7 -29.00 -36.60 -26.30
CA PRO A 7 -27.76 -37.22 -25.84
C PRO A 7 -27.21 -36.55 -24.57
N THR A 8 -26.40 -37.29 -23.84
CA THR A 8 -26.02 -37.06 -22.43
C THR A 8 -24.68 -36.32 -22.23
N LYS A 9 -24.41 -35.97 -20.96
CA LYS A 9 -23.19 -35.32 -20.47
C LYS A 9 -21.90 -36.02 -20.92
N ARG A 10 -20.86 -35.25 -21.26
CA ARG A 10 -19.47 -35.73 -21.30
C ARG A 10 -19.05 -36.27 -19.93
N LEU A 11 -18.61 -37.52 -19.90
CA LEU A 11 -17.98 -38.15 -18.74
C LEU A 11 -16.51 -37.73 -18.64
N ARG A 12 -16.01 -37.67 -17.40
CA ARG A 12 -14.63 -37.32 -17.04
C ARG A 12 -13.74 -38.56 -17.24
N CYS A 13 -12.63 -38.44 -17.96
CA CYS A 13 -11.70 -39.56 -18.17
C CYS A 13 -10.87 -39.83 -16.90
N SER A 14 -10.81 -41.09 -16.48
CA SER A 14 -9.84 -41.59 -15.49
C SER A 14 -9.54 -43.07 -15.75
N ASN A 15 -8.25 -43.39 -15.91
CA ASN A 15 -7.54 -44.69 -15.92
C ASN A 15 -6.11 -44.36 -16.42
N SER A 16 -5.01 -45.09 -16.19
CA SER A 16 -4.51 -46.01 -15.13
C SER A 16 -3.01 -46.26 -15.47
N THR A 17 -2.08 -46.85 -14.71
CA THR A 17 -2.05 -47.54 -13.40
C THR A 17 -0.58 -47.54 -12.90
N GLY A 18 -0.30 -47.62 -11.59
CA GLY A 18 1.07 -47.78 -11.07
C GLY A 18 1.09 -48.27 -9.61
N SER A 19 1.73 -49.41 -9.34
CA SER A 19 1.66 -50.17 -8.07
C SER A 19 2.74 -49.77 -7.05
N ASP A 20 2.41 -49.66 -5.76
CA ASP A 20 2.90 -50.62 -4.73
C ASP A 20 2.37 -50.41 -3.27
N LYS A 21 1.72 -51.46 -2.74
CA LYS A 21 1.77 -52.06 -1.37
C LYS A 21 1.55 -51.22 -0.07
N VAL A 22 0.29 -51.20 0.41
CA VAL A 22 -0.30 -51.80 1.68
C VAL A 22 0.72 -52.23 2.79
N PRO A 23 0.50 -52.03 4.14
CA PRO A 23 -0.73 -52.20 4.97
C PRO A 23 -1.13 -51.00 5.88
N LYS A 24 -2.41 -50.69 6.17
CA LYS A 24 -3.51 -51.34 6.98
C LYS A 24 -3.52 -51.01 8.50
N ASP A 25 -4.62 -50.38 8.94
CA ASP A 25 -5.51 -50.71 10.08
C ASP A 25 -6.75 -49.76 9.94
N GLU A 26 -8.01 -50.19 9.72
CA GLU A 26 -8.96 -50.86 10.65
C GLU A 26 -9.14 -50.07 11.96
N LYS A 27 -10.32 -49.56 12.40
CA LYS A 27 -11.77 -49.79 12.16
C LYS A 27 -12.49 -48.43 12.35
N GLY A 28 -13.70 -48.11 11.89
CA GLY A 28 -14.85 -48.92 11.47
C GLY A 28 -16.02 -48.76 12.47
N HIS A 29 -17.02 -47.92 12.15
CA HIS A 29 -18.45 -48.16 12.44
C HIS A 29 -19.39 -47.09 11.85
N ALA A 30 -20.41 -47.54 11.11
CA ALA A 30 -21.57 -46.75 10.72
C ALA A 30 -22.79 -47.12 11.57
N LYS A 31 -23.71 -46.16 11.77
CA LYS A 31 -25.13 -46.41 12.09
C LYS A 31 -26.00 -45.24 11.59
N LYS A 32 -27.31 -45.49 11.47
CA LYS A 32 -28.25 -44.77 10.58
C LYS A 32 -29.58 -44.50 11.31
N LEU A 33 -30.32 -43.51 10.79
CA LEU A 33 -31.73 -43.12 11.01
C LEU A 33 -32.07 -42.04 12.07
N ASP A 34 -32.53 -40.90 11.52
CA ASP A 34 -33.80 -40.18 11.75
C ASP A 34 -34.26 -39.83 13.19
N LEU A 35 -34.52 -38.54 13.47
CA LEU A 35 -35.83 -37.87 13.22
C LEU A 35 -36.01 -36.57 14.05
N TYR A 36 -36.55 -35.50 13.43
CA TYR A 36 -37.09 -34.23 13.98
C TYR A 36 -36.54 -33.60 15.29
N GLY A 37 -36.03 -32.37 15.17
CA GLY A 37 -35.90 -31.40 16.27
C GLY A 37 -35.59 -29.99 15.78
N LEU A 38 -36.55 -29.07 15.85
CA LEU A 38 -36.29 -27.64 15.70
C LEU A 38 -35.51 -27.16 16.92
N GLU A 39 -34.35 -26.52 16.75
CA GLU A 39 -33.98 -25.38 17.60
C GLU A 39 -32.90 -24.47 17.00
N ARG A 40 -33.12 -23.15 17.16
CA ARG A 40 -32.16 -22.03 17.10
C ARG A 40 -31.01 -22.13 16.08
N ALA A 41 -31.23 -21.58 14.90
CA ALA A 41 -30.14 -21.12 14.04
C ALA A 41 -29.41 -19.94 14.69
N SER A 42 -28.30 -20.22 15.37
CA SER A 42 -27.23 -19.25 15.55
C SER A 42 -26.64 -18.94 14.17
N GLY A 43 -26.65 -17.67 13.77
CA GLY A 43 -26.06 -17.22 12.51
C GLY A 43 -24.54 -17.25 12.58
N ASP A 44 -23.97 -18.43 12.38
CA ASP A 44 -22.60 -18.62 11.92
C ASP A 44 -22.66 -18.69 10.39
N GLU A 45 -22.81 -17.52 9.75
CA GLU A 45 -22.73 -17.41 8.29
C GLU A 45 -21.25 -17.42 7.92
N GLY A 46 -20.77 -18.58 7.45
CA GLY A 46 -19.42 -18.70 6.92
C GLY A 46 -19.21 -17.70 5.79
N GLU A 47 -18.28 -16.76 5.99
CA GLU A 47 -17.75 -15.92 4.94
C GLU A 47 -17.20 -16.85 3.84
N LEU A 48 -17.87 -16.86 2.68
CA LEU A 48 -17.28 -17.36 1.44
C LEU A 48 -16.27 -16.32 0.97
N ASP A 49 -15.16 -16.24 1.71
CA ASP A 49 -13.97 -15.56 1.24
C ASP A 49 -13.45 -16.32 0.01
N ASP A 50 -13.52 -15.67 -1.15
CA ASP A 50 -12.56 -15.95 -2.22
C ASP A 50 -11.15 -15.72 -1.62
N ASP A 51 -10.21 -16.63 -1.91
CA ASP A 51 -8.84 -16.66 -1.34
C ASP A 51 -8.03 -15.34 -1.55
N GLU A 52 -8.27 -14.29 -0.75
CA GLU A 52 -7.32 -13.19 -0.53
C GLU A 52 -6.44 -13.53 0.69
N PRO A 53 -5.10 -13.70 0.53
CA PRO A 53 -4.24 -14.22 1.59
C PRO A 53 -4.05 -13.23 2.76
N SER A 54 -4.10 -13.76 3.99
CA SER A 54 -3.94 -12.98 5.22
C SER A 54 -2.60 -12.22 5.27
N ALA A 55 -2.64 -10.94 5.68
CA ALA A 55 -1.59 -9.95 5.45
C ALA A 55 -0.28 -10.04 6.27
N ASN A 56 0.25 -11.24 6.52
CA ASN A 56 1.66 -11.40 6.87
C ASN A 56 2.49 -11.42 5.56
N HIS A 57 2.67 -10.21 5.00
CA HIS A 57 3.08 -9.90 3.62
C HIS A 57 1.97 -10.05 2.57
N ARG A 58 1.28 -8.93 2.26
CA ARG A 58 0.62 -8.81 0.96
C ARG A 58 1.68 -8.61 -0.12
N THR A 59 1.90 -9.65 -0.92
CA THR A 59 2.64 -9.64 -2.18
C THR A 59 1.66 -9.37 -3.32
N THR A 60 2.06 -8.56 -4.31
CA THR A 60 1.20 -8.29 -5.48
C THR A 60 0.86 -9.57 -6.26
N ASP A 61 -0.19 -9.56 -7.09
CA ASP A 61 -0.46 -10.66 -8.04
C ASP A 61 0.79 -11.09 -8.84
N LEU A 62 1.65 -10.13 -9.18
CA LEU A 62 2.90 -10.37 -9.90
C LEU A 62 3.97 -10.99 -9.00
N GLU A 63 4.08 -10.59 -7.73
CA GLU A 63 4.97 -11.23 -6.75
C GLU A 63 4.48 -12.63 -6.35
N ASN A 64 3.16 -12.85 -6.28
CA ASN A 64 2.55 -14.16 -6.02
C ASN A 64 2.83 -15.16 -7.16
N ALA A 65 2.97 -14.68 -8.40
CA ALA A 65 3.36 -15.48 -9.55
C ALA A 65 4.88 -15.83 -9.58
N LEU A 66 5.68 -15.22 -8.70
CA LEU A 66 7.13 -15.43 -8.61
C LEU A 66 7.47 -16.30 -7.39
N PRO A 67 8.46 -17.21 -7.50
CA PRO A 67 8.92 -17.97 -6.35
C PRO A 67 9.58 -17.03 -5.33
N THR A 68 9.35 -17.29 -4.06
CA THR A 68 10.00 -16.57 -2.96
C THR A 68 11.50 -16.85 -2.97
N ILE A 69 12.31 -15.85 -3.30
CA ILE A 69 13.77 -15.91 -3.23
C ILE A 69 14.21 -15.20 -1.94
N PRO A 70 15.17 -15.75 -1.18
CA PRO A 70 15.89 -14.96 -0.19
C PRO A 70 16.56 -13.76 -0.88
N THR A 71 16.13 -12.55 -0.53
CA THR A 71 16.77 -11.28 -0.96
C THR A 71 18.02 -11.00 -0.13
N ASP A 72 18.80 -12.03 0.15
CA ASP A 72 19.99 -11.94 0.97
C ASP A 72 21.15 -11.35 0.16
N VAL A 73 22.03 -10.62 0.84
CA VAL A 73 23.20 -9.95 0.25
C VAL A 73 24.08 -10.92 -0.53
N GLU A 74 24.17 -12.18 -0.09
CA GLU A 74 24.92 -13.24 -0.76
C GLU A 74 24.26 -13.68 -2.08
N THR A 75 22.93 -13.77 -2.13
CA THR A 75 22.17 -14.09 -3.36
C THR A 75 22.32 -12.99 -4.41
N ILE A 76 22.30 -11.72 -3.98
CA ILE A 76 22.51 -10.55 -4.83
C ILE A 76 23.93 -10.57 -5.42
N ARG A 77 24.95 -10.79 -4.58
CA ARG A 77 26.37 -10.89 -5.02
C ARG A 77 26.60 -12.04 -6.00
N HIS A 78 25.99 -13.20 -5.75
CA HIS A 78 26.08 -14.35 -6.66
C HIS A 78 25.42 -14.05 -8.02
N TYR A 79 24.32 -13.30 -8.04
CA TYR A 79 23.69 -12.83 -9.28
C TYR A 79 24.57 -11.82 -10.03
N GLU A 80 25.16 -10.84 -9.34
CA GLU A 80 26.03 -9.83 -9.95
C GLU A 80 27.31 -10.46 -10.53
N ALA A 81 27.88 -11.48 -9.88
CA ALA A 81 29.01 -12.26 -10.41
C ALA A 81 28.67 -13.06 -11.68
N LEU A 82 27.42 -13.50 -11.85
CA LEU A 82 26.94 -14.22 -13.04
C LEU A 82 26.63 -13.30 -14.23
N ARG A 83 26.70 -11.97 -14.07
CA ARG A 83 26.36 -10.99 -15.12
C ARG A 83 27.30 -11.05 -16.35
N GLY A 84 28.52 -11.55 -16.18
CA GLY A 84 29.48 -11.76 -17.27
C GLY A 84 29.18 -12.95 -18.19
N ASP A 85 28.15 -13.74 -17.88
CA ASP A 85 27.81 -14.97 -18.60
C ASP A 85 26.92 -14.70 -19.85
N GLU A 86 27.01 -15.57 -20.86
CA GLU A 86 26.22 -15.46 -22.10
C GLU A 86 24.71 -15.50 -21.84
N SER A 87 24.31 -16.11 -20.72
CA SER A 87 22.91 -16.25 -20.31
C SER A 87 22.25 -14.96 -19.81
N PHE A 88 23.00 -13.86 -19.62
CA PHE A 88 22.47 -12.58 -19.12
C PHE A 88 21.71 -11.79 -20.22
N PRO A 89 20.50 -11.25 -19.95
CA PRO A 89 19.65 -10.63 -20.97
C PRO A 89 20.29 -9.44 -21.72
N GLU A 90 20.28 -9.48 -23.05
CA GLU A 90 20.79 -8.39 -23.91
C GLU A 90 20.12 -7.04 -23.61
N GLU A 91 18.83 -7.02 -23.26
CA GLU A 91 18.08 -5.80 -22.90
C GLU A 91 18.77 -5.01 -21.78
N LEU A 92 19.35 -5.70 -20.78
CA LEU A 92 20.08 -5.10 -19.67
C LEU A 92 21.54 -4.79 -20.06
N LYS A 93 22.15 -5.56 -20.98
CA LYS A 93 23.46 -5.23 -21.57
C LYS A 93 23.39 -3.91 -22.36
N ARG A 94 22.29 -3.69 -23.11
CA ARG A 94 22.00 -2.49 -23.91
C ARG A 94 21.63 -1.23 -23.10
N LEU A 95 21.52 -1.30 -21.78
CA LEU A 95 21.31 -0.12 -20.92
C LEU A 95 22.60 0.67 -20.68
N ARG A 96 23.76 0.15 -21.07
CA ARG A 96 25.07 0.75 -20.83
C ARG A 96 25.95 0.62 -22.06
N ASP A 97 26.65 1.69 -22.41
CA ASP A 97 27.59 1.72 -23.54
C ASP A 97 28.90 0.94 -23.28
N SER A 98 29.09 0.39 -22.08
CA SER A 98 30.28 -0.37 -21.67
C SER A 98 29.97 -1.84 -21.36
N GLU A 99 30.66 -2.74 -22.06
CA GLU A 99 30.51 -4.20 -21.94
C GLU A 99 31.05 -4.76 -20.59
N THR A 100 31.98 -4.06 -19.95
CA THR A 100 32.65 -4.50 -18.72
C THR A 100 31.86 -4.13 -17.46
N TRP A 101 31.40 -5.12 -16.69
CA TRP A 101 30.88 -4.88 -15.34
C TRP A 101 32.04 -4.62 -14.36
N VAL A 102 31.98 -3.49 -13.66
CA VAL A 102 32.92 -3.12 -12.59
C VAL A 102 32.16 -3.14 -11.25
N LYS A 103 32.74 -3.79 -10.24
CA LYS A 103 32.18 -3.84 -8.89
C LYS A 103 32.16 -2.43 -8.30
N GLY A 104 30.97 -1.97 -7.86
CA GLY A 104 30.77 -0.63 -7.30
C GLY A 104 30.37 0.45 -8.32
N GLU A 105 30.15 0.10 -9.59
CA GLU A 105 29.63 1.03 -10.63
C GLU A 105 28.20 0.70 -11.09
N SER A 106 27.69 -0.49 -10.78
CA SER A 106 26.31 -0.89 -11.14
C SER A 106 25.79 -1.96 -10.20
N SER A 107 24.49 -1.88 -9.87
CA SER A 107 23.77 -2.89 -9.11
C SER A 107 22.41 -3.16 -9.74
N ILE A 108 21.92 -4.39 -9.59
CA ILE A 108 20.63 -4.83 -10.15
C ILE A 108 19.46 -3.90 -9.79
N TYR A 109 19.48 -3.29 -8.60
CA TYR A 109 18.43 -2.38 -8.14
C TYR A 109 18.36 -1.10 -8.97
N VAL A 110 19.49 -0.44 -9.17
CA VAL A 110 19.62 0.80 -9.94
C VAL A 110 19.35 0.54 -11.42
N ASP A 111 19.86 -0.56 -11.98
CA ASP A 111 19.63 -0.91 -13.38
C ASP A 111 18.16 -1.24 -13.67
N ALA A 112 17.49 -1.96 -12.77
CA ALA A 112 16.06 -2.28 -12.89
C ALA A 112 15.19 -1.02 -12.80
N PHE A 113 15.53 -0.08 -11.89
CA PHE A 113 14.85 1.21 -11.82
C PHE A 113 15.09 2.05 -13.08
N ASN A 114 16.33 2.16 -13.55
CA ASN A 114 16.68 2.92 -14.74
C ASN A 114 16.03 2.34 -16.02
N LEU A 115 15.88 1.01 -16.12
CA LEU A 115 15.08 0.36 -17.17
C LEU A 115 13.61 0.77 -17.10
N ALA A 116 13.00 0.71 -15.91
CA ALA A 116 11.60 1.09 -15.72
C ALA A 116 11.36 2.56 -16.09
N LEU A 117 12.21 3.46 -15.57
CA LEU A 117 12.19 4.88 -15.85
C LEU A 117 12.37 5.20 -17.35
N LYS A 118 13.33 4.54 -18.01
CA LYS A 118 13.54 4.69 -19.47
C LYS A 118 12.29 4.28 -20.25
N THR A 119 11.76 3.09 -19.97
CA THR A 119 10.58 2.53 -20.66
C THR A 119 9.34 3.42 -20.52
N VAL A 120 9.11 3.96 -19.32
CA VAL A 120 7.97 4.86 -19.05
C VAL A 120 8.15 6.22 -19.72
N LEU A 121 9.36 6.77 -19.77
CA LEU A 121 9.60 8.06 -20.41
C LEU A 121 9.61 7.99 -21.94
N GLU A 122 9.96 6.85 -22.53
CA GLU A 122 9.89 6.66 -23.99
C GLU A 122 8.42 6.66 -24.48
N GLU A 123 7.52 5.94 -23.79
CA GLU A 123 6.13 5.72 -24.26
C GLU A 123 5.07 6.59 -23.57
N GLU A 124 5.28 6.99 -22.31
CA GLU A 124 4.24 7.53 -21.41
C GLU A 124 4.66 8.85 -20.72
N HIS A 125 5.65 9.58 -21.27
CA HIS A 125 6.13 10.87 -20.72
C HIS A 125 5.03 11.94 -20.54
N HIS A 126 3.98 11.89 -21.36
CA HIS A 126 2.83 12.82 -21.32
C HIS A 126 2.00 12.74 -20.01
N LEU A 127 2.26 11.76 -19.15
CA LEU A 127 1.65 11.64 -17.82
C LEU A 127 2.37 12.50 -16.75
N PHE A 128 3.56 13.02 -17.06
CA PHE A 128 4.42 13.78 -16.14
C PHE A 128 4.49 15.26 -16.51
N THR A 129 4.73 16.15 -15.52
CA THR A 129 4.92 17.58 -15.77
C THR A 129 6.34 17.90 -16.23
N ALA A 130 6.57 19.09 -16.81
CA ALA A 130 7.90 19.55 -17.18
C ALA A 130 8.89 19.53 -15.99
N GLN A 131 8.44 19.92 -14.80
CA GLN A 131 9.23 19.84 -13.56
C GLN A 131 9.59 18.40 -13.18
N GLU A 132 8.66 17.45 -13.28
CA GLU A 132 8.95 16.03 -13.01
C GLU A 132 9.92 15.44 -14.06
N LEU A 133 9.81 15.85 -15.32
CA LEU A 133 10.76 15.47 -16.38
C LEU A 133 12.17 16.05 -16.10
N GLU A 134 12.27 17.28 -15.56
CA GLU A 134 13.52 17.88 -15.10
C GLU A 134 14.11 17.10 -13.91
N VAL A 135 13.29 16.69 -12.93
CA VAL A 135 13.71 15.79 -11.84
C VAL A 135 14.29 14.48 -12.39
N PHE A 136 13.66 13.85 -13.39
CA PHE A 136 14.20 12.63 -14.02
C PHE A 136 15.48 12.86 -14.83
N ALA A 137 15.68 14.05 -15.39
CA ALA A 137 16.96 14.42 -15.99
C ALA A 137 18.06 14.58 -14.93
N CYS A 138 17.76 15.26 -13.81
CA CYS A 138 18.66 15.36 -12.66
C CYS A 138 19.03 13.97 -12.08
N TRP A 139 18.07 13.05 -11.97
CA TRP A 139 18.32 11.67 -11.54
C TRP A 139 19.41 10.99 -12.36
N ARG A 140 19.33 11.09 -13.69
CA ARG A 140 20.32 10.50 -14.62
C ARG A 140 21.72 11.10 -14.49
N SER A 141 21.83 12.29 -13.92
CA SER A 141 23.11 12.97 -13.66
C SER A 141 23.71 12.69 -12.27
N LEU A 142 22.97 12.03 -11.37
CA LEU A 142 23.48 11.65 -10.05
C LEU A 142 24.57 10.59 -10.14
N ASP A 143 25.49 10.63 -9.19
CA ASP A 143 26.47 9.58 -8.96
C ASP A 143 25.80 8.24 -8.60
N PHE A 144 26.43 7.12 -8.98
CA PHE A 144 25.91 5.78 -8.70
C PHE A 144 25.68 5.53 -7.19
N GLY A 145 26.54 6.09 -6.33
CA GLY A 145 26.39 6.01 -4.87
C GLY A 145 25.08 6.64 -4.38
N ALA A 146 24.76 7.84 -4.85
CA ALA A 146 23.49 8.50 -4.58
C ALA A 146 22.28 7.73 -5.15
N GLN A 147 22.36 7.25 -6.40
CA GLN A 147 21.30 6.43 -7.02
C GLN A 147 21.04 5.11 -6.26
N TYR A 148 22.08 4.50 -5.69
CA TYR A 148 21.96 3.26 -4.93
C TYR A 148 21.39 3.49 -3.51
N LEU A 149 21.77 4.59 -2.84
CA LEU A 149 21.23 4.93 -1.51
C LEU A 149 19.76 5.31 -1.51
N SER A 150 19.25 5.83 -2.63
CA SER A 150 17.87 6.31 -2.75
C SER A 150 16.84 5.19 -2.83
N THR A 151 17.21 3.91 -2.90
CA THR A 151 16.25 2.81 -3.03
C THR A 151 15.52 2.42 -1.73
N ALA A 152 15.56 3.24 -0.67
CA ALA A 152 15.20 2.75 0.67
C ALA A 152 14.62 3.77 1.68
N LEU A 153 13.97 3.21 2.71
CA LEU A 153 13.28 3.87 3.83
C LEU A 153 14.28 4.51 4.83
N TRP A 154 13.77 5.17 5.89
CA TRP A 154 14.58 5.82 6.94
C TRP A 154 15.78 4.94 7.39
N HIS A 155 16.99 5.39 7.07
CA HIS A 155 18.22 4.73 7.48
C HIS A 155 19.03 5.59 8.42
N ARG A 156 19.48 4.99 9.52
CA ARG A 156 20.58 5.54 10.32
C ARG A 156 21.85 5.40 9.51
N VAL A 157 22.62 6.47 9.34
CA VAL A 157 23.86 6.43 8.53
C VAL A 157 24.85 5.39 9.08
N ARG A 158 24.93 5.26 10.41
CA ARG A 158 25.73 4.22 11.11
C ARG A 158 25.26 2.76 10.93
N ALA A 159 24.08 2.54 10.35
CA ALA A 159 23.53 1.22 10.06
C ALA A 159 23.56 0.85 8.56
N LEU A 160 23.93 1.80 7.69
CA LEU A 160 24.10 1.57 6.25
C LEU A 160 25.32 0.66 6.02
N ARG A 161 25.09 -0.64 5.79
CA ARG A 161 26.14 -1.63 5.50
C ARG A 161 26.49 -1.73 4.01
N TYR A 162 26.26 -0.68 3.23
CA TYR A 162 26.58 -0.60 1.79
C TYR A 162 28.06 -0.29 1.50
N GLY A 163 28.93 -0.30 2.51
CA GLY A 163 30.34 0.13 2.41
C GLY A 163 31.26 -0.78 1.57
N GLU A 164 30.76 -1.86 0.99
CA GLU A 164 31.48 -2.67 0.00
C GLU A 164 31.11 -2.34 -1.46
N ASP A 165 30.00 -1.61 -1.67
CA ASP A 165 29.42 -1.33 -2.99
C ASP A 165 29.39 0.18 -3.31
N ILE A 166 29.50 1.05 -2.29
CA ILE A 166 29.59 2.52 -2.45
C ILE A 166 31.00 3.00 -2.07
N SER A 167 31.71 3.63 -3.00
CA SER A 167 33.09 4.11 -2.79
C SER A 167 33.21 5.26 -1.79
N ASN A 168 32.21 6.16 -1.69
CA ASN A 168 32.21 7.30 -0.78
C ASN A 168 30.80 7.61 -0.24
N LEU A 169 30.44 6.95 0.87
CA LEU A 169 29.14 7.10 1.52
C LEU A 169 28.82 8.55 1.97
N PRO A 170 29.74 9.30 2.62
CA PRO A 170 29.48 10.71 2.98
C PRO A 170 29.17 11.61 1.77
N SER A 171 29.94 11.49 0.68
CA SER A 171 29.73 12.32 -0.52
C SER A 171 28.38 12.04 -1.19
N ALA A 172 27.95 10.78 -1.23
CA ALA A 172 26.64 10.41 -1.78
C ALA A 172 25.47 10.95 -0.91
N ILE A 173 25.64 10.97 0.42
CA ILE A 173 24.67 11.58 1.35
C ILE A 173 24.58 13.10 1.13
N GLU A 174 25.71 13.79 0.98
CA GLU A 174 25.74 15.23 0.70
C GLU A 174 25.10 15.56 -0.67
N SER A 175 25.41 14.75 -1.70
CA SER A 175 24.81 14.81 -3.04
C SER A 175 23.27 14.74 -2.99
N LEU A 176 22.72 13.80 -2.21
CA LEU A 176 21.27 13.62 -2.04
C LEU A 176 20.59 14.72 -1.21
N GLN A 177 21.28 15.24 -0.19
CA GLN A 177 20.74 16.29 0.71
C GLN A 177 20.86 17.70 0.12
N ARG A 178 21.64 17.87 -0.96
CA ARG A 178 21.78 19.16 -1.67
C ARG A 178 20.46 19.57 -2.33
N PHE A 179 20.02 20.79 -2.03
CA PHE A 179 18.88 21.41 -2.71
C PHE A 179 19.20 21.67 -4.19
N GLN A 180 18.29 21.27 -5.07
CA GLN A 180 18.34 21.50 -6.51
C GLN A 180 17.23 22.46 -6.92
N THR A 181 17.60 23.56 -7.57
CA THR A 181 16.66 24.53 -8.15
C THR A 181 16.09 23.97 -9.46
N LEU A 182 14.78 24.08 -9.65
CA LEU A 182 14.11 23.73 -10.91
C LEU A 182 13.97 24.97 -11.82
N SER A 183 14.07 24.77 -13.13
CA SER A 183 14.15 25.87 -14.10
C SER A 183 12.82 26.59 -14.36
N GLN A 184 11.68 26.02 -13.93
CA GLN A 184 10.35 26.57 -14.18
C GLN A 184 9.53 26.78 -12.90
N VAL A 185 9.09 28.02 -12.71
CA VAL A 185 8.02 28.39 -11.77
C VAL A 185 6.69 27.89 -12.34
N SER A 186 5.88 27.25 -11.50
CA SER A 186 4.60 26.65 -11.92
C SER A 186 3.58 27.70 -12.37
N GLU A 187 3.19 27.67 -13.66
CA GLU A 187 1.86 28.16 -14.03
C GLU A 187 0.83 27.17 -13.46
N LYS A 188 0.13 27.60 -12.41
CA LYS A 188 -0.83 26.74 -11.68
C LYS A 188 -1.80 26.06 -12.66
N PRO A 189 -1.85 24.72 -12.72
CA PRO A 189 -2.83 24.04 -13.56
C PRO A 189 -4.23 24.42 -13.10
N SER A 190 -5.09 24.79 -14.06
CA SER A 190 -6.44 25.27 -13.77
C SER A 190 -7.24 24.20 -13.02
N SER A 191 -7.71 24.54 -11.82
CA SER A 191 -8.50 23.65 -10.96
C SER A 191 -9.81 23.24 -11.65
N SER A 192 -9.84 22.06 -12.28
CA SER A 192 -11.02 21.59 -13.00
C SER A 192 -11.27 20.08 -12.89
N LYS A 193 -11.51 19.61 -11.66
CA LYS A 193 -12.60 18.66 -11.34
C LYS A 193 -12.72 18.44 -9.82
N ALA A 194 -13.51 19.30 -9.17
CA ALA A 194 -13.91 19.08 -7.78
C ALA A 194 -14.52 17.68 -7.56
N GLY A 195 -14.07 16.99 -6.51
CA GLY A 195 -14.58 15.66 -6.16
C GLY A 195 -13.79 14.92 -5.10
N LEU A 196 -12.47 15.03 -5.07
CA LEU A 196 -11.61 14.38 -4.07
C LEU A 196 -10.67 15.41 -3.43
N PRO A 197 -10.53 15.43 -2.09
CA PRO A 197 -9.67 16.38 -1.38
C PRO A 197 -8.17 16.00 -1.39
N ASP A 198 -7.78 14.98 -2.14
CA ASP A 198 -6.49 14.28 -1.99
C ASP A 198 -5.87 13.86 -3.34
N LEU A 199 -6.07 14.67 -4.38
CA LEU A 199 -5.19 14.60 -5.56
C LEU A 199 -3.86 15.26 -5.17
N GLU A 200 -2.96 14.47 -4.60
CA GLU A 200 -1.62 14.87 -4.15
C GLU A 200 -0.74 15.32 -5.35
N GLU A 201 -0.99 16.53 -5.86
CA GLU A 201 -0.05 17.20 -6.74
C GLU A 201 1.27 17.43 -5.99
N LEU A 202 2.39 17.13 -6.65
CA LEU A 202 3.70 17.29 -6.05
C LEU A 202 4.05 18.78 -6.03
N ASP A 203 3.97 19.38 -4.85
CA ASP A 203 4.49 20.72 -4.62
C ASP A 203 6.02 20.71 -4.72
N LEU A 204 6.52 21.20 -5.85
CA LEU A 204 7.94 21.33 -6.20
C LEU A 204 8.31 22.81 -6.40
N ASP A 205 7.54 23.74 -5.82
CA ASP A 205 7.66 25.18 -6.10
C ASP A 205 9.06 25.73 -5.78
N GLY A 206 9.88 25.88 -6.84
CA GLY A 206 11.22 26.44 -6.83
C GLY A 206 12.38 25.44 -6.73
N GLY A 207 12.13 24.17 -6.35
CA GLY A 207 13.18 23.16 -6.25
C GLY A 207 12.86 22.00 -5.31
N PHE A 208 13.84 21.11 -5.12
CA PHE A 208 13.68 19.88 -4.34
C PHE A 208 15.01 19.38 -3.74
N THR A 209 14.93 18.47 -2.78
CA THR A 209 16.04 17.62 -2.31
C THR A 209 15.74 16.16 -2.66
N TRP A 210 16.77 15.34 -2.91
CA TRP A 210 16.56 13.90 -3.07
C TRP A 210 16.28 13.23 -1.73
N ALA A 211 16.96 13.68 -0.67
CA ALA A 211 16.83 13.12 0.66
C ALA A 211 16.66 14.19 1.75
N ASP A 212 15.82 13.86 2.72
CA ASP A 212 15.64 14.59 3.95
C ASP A 212 16.75 14.25 4.96
N SER A 213 17.22 15.26 5.69
CA SER A 213 18.07 15.07 6.87
C SER A 213 17.20 14.87 8.11
N SER A 214 17.64 13.98 9.01
CA SER A 214 17.04 13.84 10.34
C SER A 214 17.03 15.14 11.15
N THR A 215 17.95 16.07 10.88
CA THR A 215 18.02 17.37 11.58
C THR A 215 16.97 18.38 11.13
N THR A 216 16.39 18.22 9.94
CA THR A 216 15.42 19.16 9.36
C THR A 216 14.00 18.60 9.30
N ALA A 217 13.85 17.30 9.04
CA ALA A 217 12.52 16.70 8.81
C ALA A 217 11.90 16.07 10.06
N ILE A 218 12.69 15.52 11.00
CA ILE A 218 12.14 14.93 12.23
C ILE A 218 11.93 16.08 13.22
N THR A 219 10.71 16.58 13.34
CA THR A 219 10.40 17.68 14.26
C THR A 219 9.74 17.20 15.56
N THR A 220 9.12 16.01 15.56
CA THR A 220 8.40 15.49 16.72
C THR A 220 9.19 14.41 17.48
N MET A 221 8.97 14.34 18.80
CA MET A 221 9.52 13.27 19.63
C MET A 221 8.94 11.90 19.26
N GLU A 222 7.70 11.84 18.79
CA GLU A 222 7.01 10.60 18.46
C GLU A 222 7.61 9.93 17.21
N GLU A 223 7.86 10.70 16.15
CA GLU A 223 8.57 10.22 14.94
C GLU A 223 9.99 9.77 15.30
N ALA A 224 10.74 10.58 16.05
CA ALA A 224 12.10 10.23 16.49
C ALA A 224 12.11 8.92 17.30
N ALA A 225 11.21 8.77 18.26
CA ALA A 225 11.09 7.56 19.07
C ALA A 225 10.69 6.34 18.24
N SER A 226 9.89 6.51 17.18
CA SER A 226 9.51 5.43 16.27
C SER A 226 10.71 4.78 15.56
N LEU A 227 11.77 5.57 15.30
CA LEU A 227 13.02 5.11 14.68
C LEU A 227 13.97 4.39 15.64
N LEU A 228 13.70 4.39 16.95
CA LEU A 228 14.51 3.66 17.93
C LEU A 228 14.36 2.14 17.82
N SER A 229 15.44 1.42 18.11
CA SER A 229 15.38 -0.03 18.35
C SER A 229 14.64 -0.31 19.66
N LEU A 230 14.20 -1.56 19.87
CA LEU A 230 13.47 -1.92 21.09
C LEU A 230 14.32 -1.69 22.36
N ASP A 231 15.62 -1.91 22.29
CA ASP A 231 16.50 -1.81 23.46
C ASP A 231 16.92 -0.37 23.75
N GLU A 232 17.17 0.45 22.73
CA GLU A 232 17.33 1.90 22.92
C GLU A 232 16.04 2.54 23.47
N LEU A 233 14.87 2.14 22.96
CA LEU A 233 13.59 2.63 23.46
C LEU A 233 13.35 2.21 24.92
N LYS A 234 13.76 1.00 25.33
CA LYS A 234 13.73 0.58 26.74
C LYS A 234 14.66 1.42 27.61
N LEU A 235 15.85 1.80 27.13
CA LEU A 235 16.77 2.67 27.88
C LEU A 235 16.15 4.05 28.13
N VAL A 236 15.63 4.70 27.09
CA VAL A 236 14.92 5.99 27.22
C VAL A 236 13.67 5.86 28.12
N SER A 237 12.90 4.77 27.98
CA SER A 237 11.69 4.56 28.79
C SER A 237 12.00 4.38 30.28
N ARG A 238 13.07 3.66 30.63
CA ARG A 238 13.51 3.49 32.03
C ARG A 238 13.82 4.83 32.68
N GLU A 239 14.49 5.72 31.96
CA GLU A 239 14.85 7.06 32.44
C GLU A 239 13.61 7.97 32.57
N ALA A 240 12.70 7.93 31.61
CA ALA A 240 11.40 8.58 31.68
C ALA A 240 10.46 7.96 32.74
N LYS A 241 10.87 6.89 33.43
CA LYS A 241 10.07 6.09 34.39
C LYS A 241 8.78 5.53 33.78
N VAL A 242 8.82 5.23 32.48
CA VAL A 242 7.72 4.68 31.68
C VAL A 242 7.93 3.17 31.46
N SER A 243 6.84 2.40 31.51
CA SER A 243 6.84 0.96 31.24
C SER A 243 5.81 0.58 30.17
N GLY A 244 6.06 -0.53 29.49
CA GLY A 244 5.24 -1.09 28.41
C GLY A 244 5.80 -2.43 27.97
N ARG A 245 4.94 -3.31 27.45
CA ARG A 245 5.30 -4.68 27.02
C ARG A 245 5.81 -4.69 25.58
N ASN A 246 5.14 -3.91 24.71
CA ASN A 246 5.42 -3.86 23.27
C ASN A 246 5.89 -2.46 22.81
N LYS A 247 6.55 -2.36 21.65
CA LYS A 247 7.02 -1.06 21.09
C LYS A 247 5.93 0.00 21.05
N ALA A 248 4.75 -0.35 20.55
CA ALA A 248 3.60 0.55 20.45
C ALA A 248 3.03 0.99 21.81
N GLU A 249 3.26 0.25 22.90
CA GLU A 249 2.89 0.69 24.25
C GLU A 249 3.94 1.67 24.81
N LEU A 250 5.23 1.35 24.64
CA LEU A 250 6.32 2.24 25.04
C LEU A 250 6.23 3.60 24.34
N LEU A 251 5.98 3.62 23.03
CA LEU A 251 5.79 4.86 22.26
C LEU A 251 4.60 5.69 22.78
N ARG A 252 3.42 5.07 22.95
CA ARG A 252 2.23 5.76 23.49
C ARG A 252 2.45 6.29 24.90
N ALA A 253 3.15 5.54 25.74
CA ALA A 253 3.39 5.93 27.12
C ALA A 253 4.47 7.03 27.23
N LEU A 254 5.48 7.03 26.35
CA LEU A 254 6.44 8.13 26.20
C LEU A 254 5.75 9.41 25.71
N ALA A 255 4.91 9.32 24.67
CA ALA A 255 4.11 10.43 24.14
C ALA A 255 3.11 11.00 25.18
N LYS A 256 2.59 10.15 26.07
CA LYS A 256 1.75 10.59 27.19
C LYS A 256 2.56 11.28 28.29
N MET A 257 3.77 10.80 28.58
CA MET A 257 4.68 11.42 29.55
C MET A 257 5.06 12.84 29.12
N SER A 258 5.50 13.03 27.86
CA SER A 258 5.95 14.34 27.38
C SER A 258 4.85 15.40 27.46
N LYS A 259 3.61 15.02 27.13
CA LYS A 259 2.43 15.89 27.15
C LYS A 259 1.82 16.13 28.54
N SER A 260 2.24 15.40 29.57
CA SER A 260 1.66 15.50 30.93
C SER A 260 2.56 16.15 31.99
N GLN A 261 3.84 16.38 31.69
CA GLN A 261 4.83 16.86 32.67
C GLN A 261 5.42 18.25 32.37
N SER A 262 4.71 19.08 31.61
CA SER A 262 5.14 20.44 31.20
C SER A 262 5.42 21.43 32.34
N ALA A 263 5.21 21.04 33.60
CA ALA A 263 5.39 21.86 34.80
C ALA A 263 6.62 21.48 35.66
N LEU A 264 7.43 20.49 35.25
CA LEU A 264 8.63 20.07 35.96
C LEU A 264 9.88 20.30 35.09
N CYS A 265 10.71 21.26 35.48
CA CYS A 265 11.98 21.54 34.79
C CYS A 265 12.98 20.39 34.99
N TRP A 266 13.34 19.71 33.90
CA TRP A 266 14.36 18.66 33.89
C TRP A 266 15.76 19.30 33.81
N ARG A 267 16.33 19.65 34.97
CA ARG A 267 17.67 20.25 35.07
C ARG A 267 18.77 19.18 34.98
N ASP A 268 19.77 19.43 34.14
CA ASP A 268 20.86 18.49 33.86
C ASP A 268 21.63 18.12 35.15
N SER A 269 21.58 16.84 35.52
CA SER A 269 21.99 16.37 36.85
C SER A 269 23.48 15.99 36.92
N LYS A 270 24.35 16.86 36.37
CA LYS A 270 25.80 16.64 36.32
C LYS A 270 26.62 17.29 37.45
N GLU A 271 25.99 18.04 38.36
CA GLU A 271 26.69 18.72 39.46
C GLU A 271 26.89 17.87 40.75
N LEU A 272 26.52 16.58 40.76
CA LEU A 272 26.40 15.80 42.01
C LEU A 272 27.36 14.62 42.20
N GLU A 273 28.48 14.56 41.46
CA GLU A 273 29.60 13.67 41.78
C GLU A 273 30.98 14.36 41.73
N SER A 274 31.28 15.21 42.73
CA SER A 274 32.66 15.57 43.08
C SER A 274 32.85 15.89 44.58
N LYS A 275 32.59 14.91 45.46
CA LYS A 275 33.01 15.00 46.86
C LYS A 275 34.50 14.64 46.99
N SER A 276 35.36 15.64 46.87
CA SER A 276 36.73 15.58 47.41
C SER A 276 36.93 16.75 48.38
N PRO A 277 37.21 16.50 49.68
CA PRO A 277 37.57 17.55 50.60
C PRO A 277 39.06 17.87 50.45
N HIS A 278 39.41 19.07 49.96
CA HIS A 278 40.63 19.86 50.27
C HIS A 278 41.02 20.82 49.13
N SER A 279 40.48 22.05 49.12
CA SER A 279 41.13 23.27 48.57
C SER A 279 40.27 24.51 48.91
N PRO A 280 40.85 25.74 48.94
CA PRO A 280 40.27 26.83 49.73
C PRO A 280 39.16 27.62 49.02
N LYS A 281 38.36 28.30 49.85
CA LYS A 281 37.26 29.20 49.43
C LYS A 281 37.80 30.35 48.58
N PHE A 282 37.33 30.46 47.34
CA PHE A 282 37.43 31.71 46.56
C PHE A 282 36.07 32.41 46.53
N ASN A 283 36.08 33.74 46.71
CA ASN A 283 34.85 34.53 46.83
C ASN A 283 34.08 34.60 45.50
N LYS A 284 32.75 34.69 45.62
CA LYS A 284 31.88 35.12 44.53
C LYS A 284 32.32 36.49 44.00
N SER A 285 32.42 36.61 42.68
CA SER A 285 32.16 37.86 41.98
C SER A 285 30.91 37.69 41.10
N ASN A 286 30.16 38.77 40.92
CA ASN A 286 28.85 38.74 40.27
C ASN A 286 28.96 38.70 38.73
N GLY A 287 27.97 38.07 38.11
CA GLY A 287 27.39 38.60 36.88
C GLY A 287 27.95 38.08 35.55
N LEU A 288 27.38 36.96 35.08
CA LEU A 288 26.59 37.04 33.86
C LEU A 288 25.45 36.00 33.95
N ALA A 289 24.21 36.47 33.96
CA ALA A 289 23.06 35.58 33.90
C ALA A 289 22.84 35.17 32.44
N THR A 290 23.43 34.04 32.03
CA THR A 290 23.00 33.38 30.80
C THR A 290 21.60 32.82 31.06
N GLU A 291 20.61 33.36 30.35
CA GLU A 291 19.21 33.00 30.49
C GLU A 291 19.03 31.49 30.30
N GLY A 292 18.59 30.80 31.36
CA GLY A 292 18.33 29.38 31.28
C GLY A 292 17.03 29.14 30.53
N LEU A 293 17.11 28.82 29.23
CA LEU A 293 15.95 28.36 28.48
C LEU A 293 15.30 27.17 29.21
N GLU A 294 14.03 27.32 29.55
CA GLU A 294 13.23 26.29 30.17
C GLU A 294 12.91 25.19 29.14
N VAL A 295 13.77 24.18 29.07
CA VAL A 295 13.60 23.06 28.14
C VAL A 295 12.44 22.18 28.58
N THR A 296 11.44 22.02 27.71
CA THR A 296 10.29 21.14 28.01
C THR A 296 10.73 19.67 28.07
N PRO A 297 10.01 18.78 28.78
CA PRO A 297 10.34 17.35 28.80
C PRO A 297 10.40 16.75 27.40
N GLU A 298 9.50 17.19 26.50
CA GLU A 298 9.49 16.78 25.11
C GLU A 298 10.78 17.18 24.37
N GLN A 299 11.25 18.41 24.51
CA GLN A 299 12.49 18.88 23.90
C GLN A 299 13.72 18.16 24.47
N TYR A 300 13.77 17.91 25.78
CA TYR A 300 14.86 17.16 26.42
C TYR A 300 14.94 15.72 25.87
N PHE A 301 13.82 15.00 25.89
CA PHE A 301 13.78 13.63 25.37
C PHE A 301 13.99 13.59 23.86
N TYR A 302 13.47 14.54 23.10
CA TYR A 302 13.75 14.68 21.66
C TYR A 302 15.27 14.84 21.40
N GLN A 303 15.95 15.81 22.02
CA GLN A 303 17.41 16.00 21.85
C GLN A 303 18.20 14.75 22.22
N LYS A 304 17.80 14.07 23.30
CA LYS A 304 18.44 12.83 23.76
C LYS A 304 18.20 11.66 22.78
N ILE A 305 16.99 11.50 22.27
CA ILE A 305 16.65 10.48 21.27
C ILE A 305 17.43 10.74 19.98
N MET A 306 17.53 11.99 19.52
CA MET A 306 18.32 12.37 18.35
C MET A 306 19.82 12.08 18.54
N THR A 307 20.35 12.33 19.74
CA THR A 307 21.73 11.97 20.12
C THR A 307 21.95 10.45 20.07
N ILE A 308 20.97 9.66 20.52
CA ILE A 308 21.02 8.19 20.45
C ILE A 308 20.91 7.69 19.01
N LEU A 309 20.00 8.25 18.21
CA LEU A 309 19.78 7.85 16.81
C LEU A 309 21.02 8.06 15.95
N GLY A 310 21.67 9.23 16.10
CA GLY A 310 22.67 9.74 15.17
C GLY A 310 22.03 10.27 13.87
N PRO A 311 22.85 10.68 12.88
CA PRO A 311 22.33 11.14 11.60
C PRO A 311 21.53 10.04 10.90
N CYS A 312 20.33 10.39 10.44
CA CYS A 312 19.49 9.54 9.61
C CYS A 312 19.13 10.25 8.29
N ILE A 313 18.91 9.46 7.26
CA ILE A 313 18.54 9.88 5.91
C ILE A 313 17.27 9.14 5.47
N ARG A 314 16.40 9.82 4.71
CA ARG A 314 15.26 9.24 4.01
C ARG A 314 15.13 9.94 2.65
N LEU A 315 14.66 9.26 1.61
CA LEU A 315 14.12 9.95 0.43
C LEU A 315 13.12 11.04 0.84
N SER A 316 13.14 12.18 0.13
CA SER A 316 12.10 13.20 0.28
C SER A 316 10.76 12.66 -0.23
N GLN A 317 9.67 13.01 0.45
CA GLN A 317 8.34 12.48 0.14
C GLN A 317 7.87 12.76 -1.31
N PRO A 318 8.14 13.94 -1.91
CA PRO A 318 7.75 14.21 -3.30
C PRO A 318 8.45 13.27 -4.30
N ILE A 319 9.74 13.01 -4.10
CA ILE A 319 10.54 12.14 -4.96
C ILE A 319 10.14 10.68 -4.82
N LEU A 320 9.90 10.22 -3.58
CA LEU A 320 9.39 8.86 -3.33
C LEU A 320 8.06 8.62 -4.06
N ARG A 321 7.09 9.54 -3.94
CA ARG A 321 5.81 9.48 -4.67
C ARG A 321 6.01 9.48 -6.20
N LEU A 322 6.95 10.27 -6.72
CA LEU A 322 7.24 10.30 -8.15
C LEU A 322 7.79 8.96 -8.65
N PHE A 323 8.65 8.31 -7.86
CA PHE A 323 9.20 6.98 -8.17
C PHE A 323 8.16 5.87 -8.03
N GLU A 324 7.29 5.93 -7.02
CA GLU A 324 6.10 5.06 -6.89
C GLU A 324 5.18 5.18 -8.11
N ARG A 325 5.01 6.39 -8.66
CA ARG A 325 4.21 6.63 -9.87
C ARG A 325 4.86 6.05 -11.13
N VAL A 326 6.16 6.24 -11.34
CA VAL A 326 6.91 5.58 -12.43
C VAL A 326 6.77 4.07 -12.34
N HIS A 327 6.91 3.51 -11.13
CA HIS A 327 6.70 2.10 -10.87
C HIS A 327 5.27 1.64 -11.24
N LEU A 328 4.24 2.33 -10.75
CA LEU A 328 2.84 2.02 -11.02
C LEU A 328 2.57 2.00 -12.52
N VAL A 329 3.07 2.98 -13.28
CA VAL A 329 2.93 3.03 -14.74
C VAL A 329 3.70 1.90 -15.42
N PHE A 330 4.94 1.63 -15.02
CA PHE A 330 5.78 0.58 -15.63
C PHE A 330 5.13 -0.80 -15.54
N TYR A 331 4.75 -1.22 -14.32
CA TYR A 331 4.16 -2.52 -14.02
C TYR A 331 2.65 -2.60 -14.28
N ARG A 332 1.96 -1.46 -14.36
CA ARG A 332 0.50 -1.36 -14.40
C ARG A 332 -0.11 -2.04 -13.16
N SER A 333 0.42 -1.69 -11.99
CA SER A 333 0.04 -2.28 -10.72
C SER A 333 -1.44 -2.07 -10.42
N THR A 334 -2.18 -3.17 -10.22
CA THR A 334 -3.58 -3.18 -9.78
C THR A 334 -3.74 -2.93 -8.29
N GLU A 335 -2.66 -2.91 -7.54
CA GLU A 335 -2.61 -2.78 -6.08
C GLU A 335 -1.46 -1.85 -5.67
N TRP A 336 -1.67 -1.07 -4.61
CA TRP A 336 -0.61 -0.24 -4.03
C TRP A 336 0.23 -1.07 -3.06
N THR A 337 1.56 -0.98 -3.16
CA THR A 337 2.50 -1.67 -2.26
C THR A 337 3.68 -0.78 -1.90
N ASP A 338 4.11 -0.89 -0.65
CA ASP A 338 5.31 -0.23 -0.11
C ASP A 338 6.64 -0.78 -0.71
N LYS A 339 6.60 -1.87 -1.49
CA LYS A 339 7.77 -2.66 -1.94
C LYS A 339 8.02 -2.59 -3.46
N SER A 340 7.68 -1.47 -4.09
CA SER A 340 7.75 -1.26 -5.55
C SER A 340 8.82 -2.09 -6.31
N LEU A 341 10.11 -1.83 -6.09
CA LEU A 341 11.17 -2.37 -6.95
C LEU A 341 11.56 -3.84 -6.74
N THR A 342 11.04 -4.57 -5.74
CA THR A 342 11.43 -5.98 -5.52
C THR A 342 10.97 -6.92 -6.65
N THR A 343 9.91 -6.59 -7.38
CA THR A 343 9.24 -7.55 -8.26
C THR A 343 10.05 -7.94 -9.50
N VAL A 344 10.57 -6.99 -10.30
CA VAL A 344 11.49 -7.29 -11.42
C VAL A 344 12.75 -7.99 -10.93
N ILE A 345 13.22 -7.62 -9.74
CA ILE A 345 14.45 -8.15 -9.16
C ILE A 345 14.25 -9.63 -8.80
N LEU A 346 13.15 -9.99 -8.13
CA LEU A 346 12.74 -11.38 -7.92
C LEU A 346 12.50 -12.13 -9.24
N ALA A 347 11.83 -11.51 -10.22
CA ALA A 347 11.60 -12.11 -11.54
C ALA A 347 12.90 -12.45 -12.29
N ARG A 348 13.93 -11.61 -12.18
CA ARG A 348 15.21 -11.79 -12.86
C ARG A 348 16.19 -12.69 -12.07
N ILE A 349 16.23 -12.58 -10.73
CA ILE A 349 17.04 -13.47 -9.87
C ILE A 349 16.49 -14.91 -9.88
N SER A 350 15.18 -15.12 -10.01
CA SER A 350 14.56 -16.48 -10.04
C SER A 350 14.90 -17.31 -11.28
N ARG A 351 15.65 -16.75 -12.25
CA ARG A 351 16.02 -17.39 -13.52
C ARG A 351 14.82 -17.86 -14.35
N GLN A 352 13.62 -17.31 -14.11
CA GLN A 352 12.43 -17.63 -14.90
C GLN A 352 12.63 -17.20 -16.35
N ARG A 353 12.55 -18.19 -17.25
CA ARG A 353 12.47 -17.94 -18.69
C ARG A 353 11.03 -17.64 -19.05
N PHE A 354 10.67 -16.35 -19.03
CA PHE A 354 9.41 -15.88 -19.56
C PHE A 354 9.27 -16.31 -21.04
N PRO A 355 8.05 -16.62 -21.53
CA PRO A 355 7.82 -16.87 -22.95
C PRO A 355 8.35 -15.72 -23.80
N ARG A 356 8.88 -16.00 -24.99
CA ARG A 356 9.24 -14.95 -25.96
C ARG A 356 7.97 -14.42 -26.61
N TYR A 357 7.66 -13.15 -26.39
CA TYR A 357 6.57 -12.42 -27.04
C TYR A 357 7.08 -11.10 -27.62
N ILE A 358 6.38 -10.59 -28.62
CA ILE A 358 6.64 -9.27 -29.18
C ILE A 358 5.98 -8.24 -28.25
N VAL A 359 6.78 -7.30 -27.73
CA VAL A 359 6.28 -6.25 -26.83
C VAL A 359 5.77 -5.08 -27.66
N CYS A 360 4.45 -4.87 -27.64
CA CYS A 360 3.83 -3.63 -28.13
C CYS A 360 3.31 -2.86 -26.91
N ARG A 361 4.09 -1.90 -26.39
CA ARG A 361 3.62 -1.02 -25.32
C ARG A 361 2.70 0.03 -25.94
N THR A 362 1.48 0.14 -25.44
CA THR A 362 0.51 1.15 -25.87
C THR A 362 0.32 2.21 -24.78
N ALA A 363 0.38 3.48 -25.16
CA ALA A 363 0.21 4.63 -24.29
C ALA A 363 -1.28 4.95 -23.95
N ASN A 364 -2.18 3.98 -24.11
CA ASN A 364 -3.64 4.17 -24.04
C ASN A 364 -4.28 3.75 -22.69
N VAL A 365 -3.46 3.32 -21.72
CA VAL A 365 -3.92 2.84 -20.40
C VAL A 365 -4.50 3.99 -19.58
N PHE A 366 -3.71 5.05 -19.38
CA PHE A 366 -4.16 6.29 -18.75
C PHE A 366 -4.37 7.33 -19.85
N SER A 367 -5.55 7.95 -19.91
CA SER A 367 -5.85 8.92 -20.99
C SER A 367 -5.21 10.29 -20.75
N SER A 368 -4.78 10.57 -19.51
CA SER A 368 -4.14 11.82 -19.10
C SER A 368 -3.45 11.67 -17.75
N ARG A 369 -2.59 12.63 -17.39
CA ARG A 369 -2.07 12.79 -16.03
C ARG A 369 -3.16 12.74 -14.96
N SER A 370 -4.30 13.41 -15.17
CA SER A 370 -5.38 13.46 -14.18
C SER A 370 -6.02 12.09 -13.91
N ASP A 371 -6.08 11.23 -14.94
CA ASP A 371 -6.59 9.85 -14.88
C ASP A 371 -5.63 8.95 -14.08
N LEU A 372 -4.31 9.13 -14.29
CA LEU A 372 -3.26 8.46 -13.52
C LEU A 372 -3.27 8.88 -12.04
N LEU A 373 -3.31 10.18 -11.73
CA LEU A 373 -3.34 10.68 -10.35
C LEU A 373 -4.60 10.22 -9.60
N GLU A 374 -5.75 10.23 -10.27
CA GLU A 374 -6.99 9.72 -9.68
C GLU A 374 -6.89 8.21 -9.41
N TYR A 375 -6.33 7.42 -10.34
CA TYR A 375 -6.09 5.99 -10.15
C TYR A 375 -5.14 5.71 -8.98
N GLU A 376 -4.03 6.44 -8.88
CA GLU A 376 -3.07 6.38 -7.77
C GLU A 376 -3.78 6.66 -6.42
N SER A 377 -4.57 7.74 -6.35
CA SER A 377 -5.34 8.11 -5.16
C SER A 377 -6.37 7.04 -4.77
N ALA A 378 -7.04 6.44 -5.76
CA ALA A 378 -8.03 5.39 -5.54
C ALA A 378 -7.36 4.12 -4.96
N LEU A 379 -6.18 3.73 -5.46
CA LEU A 379 -5.43 2.59 -4.93
C LEU A 379 -4.96 2.85 -3.49
N LYS A 380 -4.47 4.05 -3.17
CA LYS A 380 -4.10 4.46 -1.80
C LYS A 380 -5.31 4.41 -0.84
N GLN A 381 -6.45 4.95 -1.25
CA GLN A 381 -7.70 4.88 -0.47
C GLN A 381 -8.19 3.45 -0.26
N GLN A 382 -8.11 2.62 -1.29
CA GLN A 382 -8.44 1.21 -1.17
C GLN A 382 -7.51 0.52 -0.18
N TYR A 383 -6.20 0.72 -0.28
CA TYR A 383 -5.22 0.13 0.63
C TYR A 383 -5.53 0.50 2.10
N ARG A 384 -5.79 1.78 2.37
CA ARG A 384 -6.27 2.27 3.69
C ARG A 384 -7.52 1.54 4.16
N LEU A 385 -8.54 1.40 3.30
CA LEU A 385 -9.75 0.64 3.64
C LEU A 385 -9.43 -0.82 3.99
N VAL A 386 -8.64 -1.53 3.18
CA VAL A 386 -8.34 -2.94 3.48
C VAL A 386 -7.52 -3.07 4.77
N GLN A 387 -6.58 -2.15 5.05
CA GLN A 387 -5.88 -2.09 6.34
C GLN A 387 -6.82 -1.87 7.54
N ILE A 388 -7.93 -1.14 7.37
CA ILE A 388 -8.95 -1.01 8.43
C ILE A 388 -9.72 -2.31 8.61
N LEU A 389 -10.12 -2.95 7.50
CA LEU A 389 -10.96 -4.17 7.51
C LEU A 389 -10.24 -5.43 8.00
N GLU A 390 -8.93 -5.55 7.77
CA GLU A 390 -8.11 -6.72 8.15
C GLU A 390 -7.58 -6.70 9.59
N LYS A 391 -7.86 -5.66 10.39
CA LYS A 391 -7.46 -5.66 11.80
C LYS A 391 -8.25 -6.74 12.55
N ASN A 392 -7.59 -7.87 12.81
CA ASN A 392 -8.13 -9.04 13.51
C ASN A 392 -9.00 -8.66 14.72
N GLY A 393 -10.31 -8.80 14.57
CA GLY A 393 -11.28 -8.47 15.61
C GLY A 393 -12.57 -7.88 15.04
N ARG A 394 -13.44 -7.42 15.95
CA ARG A 394 -14.63 -6.64 15.59
C ARG A 394 -14.22 -5.19 15.33
N LEU A 395 -14.52 -4.68 14.14
CA LEU A 395 -14.30 -3.29 13.75
C LEU A 395 -14.85 -2.33 14.80
N SER A 396 -14.01 -1.40 15.27
CA SER A 396 -14.42 -0.32 16.17
C SER A 396 -15.45 0.59 15.49
N ASP A 397 -16.33 1.23 16.27
CA ASP A 397 -17.36 2.11 15.71
C ASP A 397 -16.74 3.29 14.92
N SER A 398 -15.56 3.76 15.35
CA SER A 398 -14.75 4.77 14.66
C SER A 398 -14.16 4.27 13.33
N GLU A 399 -13.79 2.99 13.24
CA GLU A 399 -13.23 2.37 12.02
C GLU A 399 -14.33 2.12 10.97
N GLN A 400 -15.53 1.79 11.44
CA GLN A 400 -16.72 1.73 10.61
C GLN A 400 -17.11 3.13 10.09
N GLU A 401 -17.03 4.17 10.93
CA GLU A 401 -17.31 5.57 10.54
C GLU A 401 -16.27 6.11 9.55
N GLU A 402 -14.98 5.77 9.72
CA GLU A 402 -13.93 6.05 8.74
C GLU A 402 -14.23 5.36 7.39
N SER A 403 -14.66 4.09 7.42
CA SER A 403 -15.05 3.35 6.21
C SER A 403 -16.25 4.00 5.49
N LEU A 404 -17.23 4.51 6.24
CA LEU A 404 -18.35 5.27 5.67
C LEU A 404 -17.92 6.64 5.13
N THR A 405 -16.96 7.30 5.78
CA THR A 405 -16.39 8.56 5.28
C THR A 405 -15.72 8.37 3.91
N ILE A 406 -15.00 7.26 3.72
CA ILE A 406 -14.45 6.87 2.41
C ILE A 406 -15.58 6.64 1.40
N LEU A 407 -16.69 5.99 1.80
CA LEU A 407 -17.85 5.79 0.93
C LEU A 407 -18.45 7.12 0.43
N GLU A 408 -18.66 8.10 1.31
CA GLU A 408 -19.25 9.40 0.91
C GLU A 408 -18.36 10.17 -0.07
N GLN A 409 -17.04 10.01 0.02
CA GLN A 409 -16.09 10.63 -0.92
C GLN A 409 -16.06 9.90 -2.28
N VAL A 410 -16.01 8.56 -2.24
CA VAL A 410 -15.85 7.71 -3.42
C VAL A 410 -17.14 7.61 -4.24
N TYR A 411 -18.29 7.43 -3.59
CA TYR A 411 -19.55 7.09 -4.26
C TYR A 411 -20.02 8.14 -5.30
N PRO A 412 -20.00 9.45 -5.03
CA PRO A 412 -20.39 10.47 -6.01
C PRO A 412 -19.37 10.64 -7.14
N ARG A 413 -18.11 10.21 -6.95
CA ARG A 413 -17.12 10.20 -8.04
C ARG A 413 -17.29 8.95 -8.90
N TRP A 414 -17.45 7.79 -8.28
CA TRP A 414 -17.69 6.51 -8.94
C TRP A 414 -18.85 6.60 -9.94
N ARG A 415 -20.03 7.10 -9.54
CA ARG A 415 -21.19 7.23 -10.44
C ARG A 415 -20.89 8.08 -11.68
N ARG A 416 -20.24 9.22 -11.51
CA ARG A 416 -19.81 10.08 -12.63
C ARG A 416 -18.86 9.38 -13.59
N LEU A 417 -17.94 8.54 -13.08
CA LEU A 417 -17.01 7.79 -13.93
C LEU A 417 -17.69 6.63 -14.66
N VAL A 418 -18.62 5.93 -14.00
CA VAL A 418 -19.44 4.87 -14.64
C VAL A 418 -20.22 5.48 -15.81
N GLU A 419 -20.95 6.57 -15.58
CA GLU A 419 -21.69 7.27 -16.66
C GLU A 419 -20.79 7.70 -17.83
N VAL A 420 -19.56 8.15 -17.55
CA VAL A 420 -18.61 8.58 -18.59
C VAL A 420 -18.12 7.39 -19.41
N GLU A 421 -17.74 6.28 -18.77
CA GLU A 421 -17.27 5.09 -19.47
C GLU A 421 -18.44 4.34 -20.17
N GLU A 422 -19.68 4.40 -19.67
CA GLU A 422 -20.86 3.89 -20.38
C GLU A 422 -21.18 4.69 -21.64
N LYS A 423 -21.11 6.04 -21.56
CA LYS A 423 -21.24 6.91 -22.75
C LYS A 423 -20.10 6.68 -23.75
N ARG A 424 -18.89 6.34 -23.27
CA ARG A 424 -17.72 6.02 -24.09
C ARG A 424 -17.86 4.66 -24.78
N GLU A 425 -18.33 3.64 -24.06
CA GLU A 425 -18.64 2.33 -24.64
C GLU A 425 -19.73 2.44 -25.72
N ALA A 426 -20.78 3.24 -25.46
CA ALA A 426 -21.88 3.43 -26.40
C ALA A 426 -21.52 4.23 -27.67
N SER A 427 -20.42 5.00 -27.67
CA SER A 427 -19.97 5.78 -28.83
C SER A 427 -18.87 5.11 -29.66
N ILE A 428 -18.23 4.07 -29.13
CA ILE A 428 -17.16 3.33 -29.80
C ILE A 428 -17.75 2.13 -30.55
N ILE A 429 -17.72 2.19 -31.89
CA ILE A 429 -18.30 1.15 -32.77
C ILE A 429 -17.44 -0.12 -32.85
N GLU A 430 -16.13 -0.02 -32.58
CA GLU A 430 -15.20 -1.16 -32.51
C GLU A 430 -14.35 -1.04 -31.24
N GLY A 431 -14.30 -2.08 -30.41
CA GLY A 431 -13.81 -2.03 -29.01
C GLY A 431 -12.29 -1.81 -28.83
N GLU A 432 -11.79 -0.62 -29.20
CA GLU A 432 -10.37 -0.22 -29.09
C GLU A 432 -9.84 -0.22 -27.64
N ARG A 433 -10.71 -0.03 -26.64
CA ARG A 433 -10.42 -0.38 -25.24
C ARG A 433 -10.93 -1.78 -24.94
N GLY A 434 -10.08 -2.78 -25.17
CA GLY A 434 -10.35 -4.16 -24.72
C GLY A 434 -10.66 -4.21 -23.22
N ALA A 435 -11.60 -5.06 -22.82
CA ALA A 435 -12.14 -5.11 -21.45
C ALA A 435 -11.08 -5.28 -20.34
N TYR A 436 -9.88 -5.78 -20.67
CA TYR A 436 -8.75 -5.85 -19.76
C TYR A 436 -8.23 -4.47 -19.32
N LEU A 437 -8.28 -3.45 -20.18
CA LEU A 437 -7.81 -2.10 -19.87
C LEU A 437 -8.69 -1.39 -18.83
N ARG A 438 -9.97 -1.75 -18.71
CA ARG A 438 -10.88 -1.19 -17.70
C ARG A 438 -10.40 -1.46 -16.26
N ARG A 439 -9.55 -2.47 -16.04
CA ARG A 439 -8.92 -2.76 -14.73
C ARG A 439 -8.01 -1.63 -14.23
N PHE A 440 -7.51 -0.79 -15.15
CA PHE A 440 -6.66 0.36 -14.86
C PHE A 440 -7.44 1.69 -14.82
N SER A 441 -8.78 1.63 -14.81
CA SER A 441 -9.64 2.81 -14.59
C SER A 441 -9.84 3.06 -13.09
N PRO A 442 -9.89 4.34 -12.63
CA PRO A 442 -10.25 4.65 -11.24
C PRO A 442 -11.62 4.07 -10.84
N ALA A 443 -12.57 4.00 -11.77
CA ALA A 443 -13.88 3.39 -11.55
C ALA A 443 -13.81 1.92 -11.13
N TRP A 444 -12.86 1.14 -11.65
CA TRP A 444 -12.66 -0.26 -11.26
C TRP A 444 -12.18 -0.37 -9.81
N VAL A 445 -11.30 0.53 -9.38
CA VAL A 445 -10.82 0.59 -7.99
C VAL A 445 -11.93 1.03 -7.05
N TYR A 446 -12.69 2.07 -7.43
CA TYR A 446 -13.83 2.53 -6.65
C TYR A 446 -14.93 1.48 -6.51
N THR A 447 -15.25 0.69 -7.55
CA THR A 447 -16.15 -0.47 -7.43
C THR A 447 -15.63 -1.50 -6.40
N ARG A 448 -14.30 -1.74 -6.35
CA ARG A 448 -13.68 -2.64 -5.35
C ARG A 448 -13.78 -2.07 -3.93
N ILE A 449 -13.60 -0.76 -3.75
CA ILE A 449 -13.80 -0.04 -2.48
C ILE A 449 -15.26 -0.19 -2.01
N ILE A 450 -16.22 0.19 -2.85
CA ILE A 450 -17.66 0.15 -2.51
C ILE A 450 -18.07 -1.27 -2.14
N HIS A 451 -17.64 -2.28 -2.91
CA HIS A 451 -17.91 -3.69 -2.62
C HIS A 451 -17.39 -4.11 -1.24
N LYS A 452 -16.16 -3.74 -0.85
CA LYS A 452 -15.64 -4.06 0.50
C LYS A 452 -16.42 -3.32 1.60
N ILE A 453 -16.90 -2.10 1.36
CA ILE A 453 -17.71 -1.32 2.32
C ILE A 453 -19.13 -1.90 2.52
N LEU A 454 -19.70 -2.63 1.54
CA LEU A 454 -21.00 -3.32 1.73
C LEU A 454 -21.01 -4.23 2.98
N SER A 455 -19.88 -4.91 3.25
CA SER A 455 -19.73 -5.73 4.47
C SER A 455 -19.89 -4.91 5.76
N VAL A 456 -19.42 -3.66 5.77
CA VAL A 456 -19.53 -2.73 6.90
C VAL A 456 -20.97 -2.26 7.08
N LEU A 457 -21.68 -1.95 5.99
CA LEU A 457 -23.11 -1.59 6.02
C LEU A 457 -23.95 -2.75 6.57
N GLY A 458 -23.69 -3.98 6.12
CA GLY A 458 -24.33 -5.19 6.64
C GLY A 458 -24.06 -5.42 8.14
N ARG A 459 -22.81 -5.22 8.60
CA ARG A 459 -22.43 -5.29 10.03
C ARG A 459 -23.11 -4.20 10.87
N ARG A 460 -23.32 -3.00 10.32
CA ARG A 460 -24.10 -1.89 10.94
C ARG A 460 -25.62 -2.06 10.85
N LYS A 461 -26.12 -3.02 10.06
CA LYS A 461 -27.54 -3.26 9.77
C LYS A 461 -28.21 -2.11 9.00
N ASP A 462 -27.44 -1.32 8.26
CA ASP A 462 -27.94 -0.25 7.38
C ASP A 462 -28.38 -0.84 6.03
N TYR A 463 -29.36 -1.73 6.10
CA TYR A 463 -29.79 -2.56 4.97
C TYR A 463 -30.49 -1.76 3.85
N ASP A 464 -31.03 -0.57 4.15
CA ASP A 464 -31.64 0.31 3.14
C ASP A 464 -30.59 0.87 2.18
N ARG A 465 -29.49 1.36 2.78
CA ARG A 465 -28.34 1.90 2.07
C ARG A 465 -27.58 0.78 1.36
N GLU A 466 -27.37 -0.35 2.02
CA GLU A 466 -26.76 -1.54 1.43
C GLU A 466 -27.51 -2.00 0.17
N TYR A 467 -28.84 -2.13 0.25
CA TYR A 467 -29.69 -2.52 -0.87
C TYR A 467 -29.65 -1.53 -2.04
N SER A 468 -29.67 -0.22 -1.73
CA SER A 468 -29.64 0.83 -2.76
C SER A 468 -28.32 0.81 -3.55
N ILE A 469 -27.19 0.72 -2.84
CA ILE A 469 -25.86 0.64 -3.44
C ILE A 469 -25.67 -0.66 -4.23
N ILE A 470 -26.14 -1.81 -3.72
CA ILE A 470 -26.09 -3.08 -4.46
C ILE A 470 -26.92 -3.02 -5.74
N THR A 471 -28.05 -2.30 -5.72
CA THR A 471 -28.88 -2.11 -6.91
C THR A 471 -28.15 -1.26 -7.96
N GLU A 472 -27.58 -0.10 -7.59
CA GLU A 472 -26.77 0.73 -8.51
C GLU A 472 -25.52 -0.03 -9.03
N LEU A 473 -24.89 -0.89 -8.21
CA LEU A 473 -23.78 -1.77 -8.62
C LEU A 473 -24.20 -2.86 -9.63
N LEU A 474 -25.44 -3.33 -9.57
CA LEU A 474 -26.01 -4.34 -10.47
C LEU A 474 -26.55 -3.72 -11.76
N GLU A 475 -26.96 -2.45 -11.76
CA GLU A 475 -27.40 -1.71 -12.94
C GLU A 475 -26.26 -1.52 -13.94
N GLN A 476 -25.07 -1.09 -13.48
CA GLN A 476 -23.89 -1.00 -14.35
C GLN A 476 -23.37 -2.39 -14.77
N THR A 477 -22.81 -2.49 -15.98
CA THR A 477 -22.33 -3.77 -16.54
C THR A 477 -20.84 -3.81 -16.88
N LEU A 478 -20.11 -2.70 -16.69
CA LEU A 478 -18.73 -2.52 -17.14
C LEU A 478 -17.67 -3.04 -16.15
N PHE A 479 -17.92 -2.92 -14.85
CA PHE A 479 -16.93 -3.13 -13.79
C PHE A 479 -17.28 -4.33 -12.90
N HIS A 480 -16.27 -5.15 -12.56
CA HIS A 480 -16.37 -6.32 -11.68
C HIS A 480 -17.50 -7.31 -12.03
N THR A 481 -17.69 -7.60 -13.32
CA THR A 481 -18.71 -8.56 -13.80
C THR A 481 -18.66 -9.93 -13.09
N ALA A 482 -17.47 -10.40 -12.71
CA ALA A 482 -17.28 -11.63 -11.93
C ALA A 482 -17.94 -11.59 -10.53
N ARG A 483 -17.99 -10.43 -9.86
CA ARG A 483 -18.54 -10.30 -8.50
C ARG A 483 -20.07 -10.15 -8.47
N ARG A 484 -20.73 -10.03 -9.63
CA ARG A 484 -22.20 -9.87 -9.73
C ARG A 484 -22.97 -10.99 -9.03
N GLY A 485 -22.48 -12.24 -9.06
CA GLY A 485 -23.13 -13.36 -8.38
C GLY A 485 -23.31 -13.12 -6.87
N VAL A 486 -22.25 -12.64 -6.20
CA VAL A 486 -22.28 -12.27 -4.77
C VAL A 486 -23.25 -11.11 -4.53
N TRP A 487 -23.29 -10.12 -5.44
CA TRP A 487 -24.21 -8.99 -5.33
C TRP A 487 -25.68 -9.40 -5.49
N TYR A 488 -26.02 -10.27 -6.45
CA TYR A 488 -27.36 -10.83 -6.62
C TYR A 488 -27.77 -11.65 -5.38
N GLN A 489 -26.91 -12.56 -4.91
CA GLN A 489 -27.17 -13.36 -3.71
C GLN A 489 -27.42 -12.48 -2.48
N ARG A 490 -26.59 -11.45 -2.28
CA ARG A 490 -26.77 -10.51 -1.17
C ARG A 490 -28.04 -9.68 -1.30
N LYS A 491 -28.37 -9.20 -2.51
CA LYS A 491 -29.62 -8.46 -2.77
C LYS A 491 -30.86 -9.30 -2.44
N ALA A 492 -30.92 -10.54 -2.92
CA ALA A 492 -32.03 -11.45 -2.66
C ALA A 492 -32.19 -11.74 -1.14
N LEU A 493 -31.09 -11.89 -0.41
CA LEU A 493 -31.08 -12.03 1.05
C LEU A 493 -31.65 -10.79 1.75
N LEU A 494 -31.23 -9.58 1.32
CA LEU A 494 -31.77 -8.32 1.86
C LEU A 494 -33.28 -8.20 1.62
N GLU A 495 -33.73 -8.49 0.39
CA GLU A 495 -35.13 -8.51 -0.01
C GLU A 495 -35.95 -9.49 0.87
N GLU A 496 -35.53 -10.75 0.98
CA GLU A 496 -36.26 -11.76 1.75
C GLU A 496 -36.33 -11.47 3.26
N HIS A 497 -35.22 -11.05 3.87
CA HIS A 497 -35.08 -11.06 5.34
C HIS A 497 -35.23 -9.68 6.01
N TYR A 498 -34.97 -8.57 5.32
CA TYR A 498 -34.85 -7.25 5.96
C TYR A 498 -35.77 -6.18 5.37
N LEU A 499 -35.89 -6.08 4.04
CA LEU A 499 -36.59 -4.95 3.40
C LEU A 499 -38.07 -4.84 3.77
N PHE A 500 -38.76 -5.94 4.08
CA PHE A 500 -40.17 -5.89 4.50
C PHE A 500 -40.41 -5.07 5.79
N LYS A 501 -39.38 -4.80 6.59
CA LYS A 501 -39.45 -3.93 7.79
C LYS A 501 -39.09 -2.47 7.51
N ILE A 502 -38.39 -2.21 6.40
CA ILE A 502 -37.68 -0.95 6.14
C ILE A 502 -38.36 -0.18 5.01
N ARG A 503 -38.66 -0.86 3.89
CA ARG A 503 -39.42 -0.34 2.75
C ARG A 503 -40.78 -1.05 2.66
N PRO A 504 -41.81 -0.60 3.42
CA PRO A 504 -43.17 -1.06 3.19
C PRO A 504 -43.64 -0.59 1.81
N ALA A 505 -44.13 -1.52 0.98
CA ALA A 505 -44.65 -1.19 -0.33
C ALA A 505 -45.94 -0.37 -0.23
N SER A 506 -46.04 0.71 -0.99
CA SER A 506 -47.18 1.62 -1.02
C SER A 506 -48.50 0.86 -1.27
N GLY A 507 -49.39 0.88 -0.27
CA GLY A 507 -50.71 0.21 -0.34
C GLY A 507 -50.80 -1.18 0.30
N ILE A 508 -49.72 -1.71 0.90
CA ILE A 508 -49.76 -3.00 1.63
C ILE A 508 -49.52 -2.78 3.13
N SER A 509 -50.60 -2.78 3.93
CA SER A 509 -50.52 -2.60 5.39
C SER A 509 -50.22 -3.89 6.18
N ASP A 510 -50.46 -5.07 5.59
CA ASP A 510 -50.21 -6.36 6.26
C ASP A 510 -48.76 -6.84 6.09
N ILE A 511 -48.09 -7.10 7.22
CA ILE A 511 -46.70 -7.59 7.29
C ILE A 511 -46.53 -8.93 6.56
N ASN A 512 -47.53 -9.83 6.59
CA ASN A 512 -47.41 -11.12 5.90
C ASN A 512 -47.50 -10.95 4.38
N SER A 513 -48.33 -10.02 3.91
CA SER A 513 -48.43 -9.62 2.51
C SER A 513 -47.17 -8.89 2.03
N LEU A 514 -46.56 -8.03 2.86
CA LEU A 514 -45.26 -7.42 2.59
C LEU A 514 -44.13 -8.46 2.47
N LYS A 515 -44.07 -9.44 3.37
CA LYS A 515 -43.10 -10.56 3.26
C LYS A 515 -43.29 -11.38 1.98
N LYS A 516 -44.55 -11.63 1.58
CA LYS A 516 -44.86 -12.32 0.31
C LYS A 516 -44.48 -11.49 -0.92
N TYR A 517 -44.64 -10.17 -0.86
CA TYR A 517 -44.18 -9.26 -1.92
C TYR A 517 -42.66 -9.33 -2.06
N TRP A 518 -41.91 -9.10 -0.99
CA TRP A 518 -40.45 -9.08 -1.04
C TRP A 518 -39.83 -10.45 -1.37
N LYS A 519 -40.42 -11.56 -0.94
CA LYS A 519 -40.04 -12.91 -1.40
C LYS A 519 -40.26 -13.14 -2.90
N ARG A 520 -41.19 -12.43 -3.55
CA ARG A 520 -41.33 -12.49 -5.02
C ARG A 520 -40.27 -11.65 -5.72
N MET A 521 -39.89 -10.50 -5.15
CA MET A 521 -38.76 -9.70 -5.65
C MET A 521 -37.45 -10.51 -5.58
N ALA A 522 -37.19 -11.17 -4.44
CA ALA A 522 -36.03 -12.04 -4.24
C ALA A 522 -35.98 -13.28 -5.16
N LEU A 523 -37.10 -13.63 -5.84
CA LEU A 523 -37.17 -14.68 -6.86
C LEU A 523 -37.04 -14.13 -8.30
N GLN A 524 -37.06 -12.81 -8.46
CA GLN A 524 -36.85 -12.11 -9.74
C GLN A 524 -35.43 -11.53 -9.86
N THR A 525 -34.85 -11.15 -8.72
CA THR A 525 -33.42 -10.84 -8.53
C THR A 525 -32.56 -12.07 -8.81
#